data_AF-A0A0S2VZL6-F1
#
_entry.id   AF-A0A0S2VZL6-F1
#
_cell.length_a   1.000
_cell.length_b   1.000
_cell.length_c   1.000
_cell.angle_alpha   90.00
_cell.angle_beta   90.00
_cell.angle_gamma   90.00
#
_symmetry.space_group_name_H-M   'P 1'
#
loop_
_entity.id
_entity.type
_entity.pdbx_description
1 polymer ?
#
loop_
_entity_poly.entity_id
_entity_poly.type
_entity_poly.pdbx_seq_one_letter_code
_entity_poly.pdbx_strand_id
1 'polypeptide(L)' 'MPTIEIESKIADAFRGGEIRRRELRLTGEEAAYIRAHFAAVVLPMKPEEGKSWYEITFRGAEN' A
#
# COMPACT_ATOMS: atom_id res chain seq x y z
N MET A 1 -7.04 -10.74 8.53
CA MET A 1 -7.92 -9.65 8.05
C MET A 1 -8.56 -10.10 6.74
N PRO A 2 -9.86 -9.90 6.48
CA PRO A 2 -10.45 -10.29 5.21
C PRO A 2 -9.88 -9.44 4.07
N THR A 3 -9.38 -10.10 3.04
CA THR A 3 -8.71 -9.55 1.85
C THR A 3 -9.47 -8.38 1.20
N ILE A 4 -10.80 -8.40 1.29
CA ILE A 4 -11.71 -7.39 0.73
C ILE A 4 -11.49 -6.00 1.35
N GLU A 5 -11.13 -5.92 2.64
CA GLU A 5 -10.92 -4.63 3.32
C GLU A 5 -9.66 -3.92 2.83
N ILE A 6 -8.58 -4.66 2.56
CA ILE A 6 -7.32 -4.06 2.07
C ILE A 6 -7.45 -3.66 0.60
N GLU A 7 -8.13 -4.45 -0.22
CA GLU A 7 -8.39 -4.12 -1.63
C GLU A 7 -9.25 -2.84 -1.75
N SER A 8 -10.30 -2.71 -0.93
CA SER A 8 -11.14 -1.51 -0.90
C SER A 8 -10.37 -0.27 -0.47
N LYS A 9 -9.47 -0.41 0.52
CA LYS A 9 -8.61 0.68 1.00
C LYS A 9 -7.60 1.13 -0.05
N ILE A 10 -7.04 0.20 -0.83
CA ILE A 10 -6.17 0.52 -1.97
C ILE A 10 -6.97 1.19 -3.08
N ALA A 11 -8.13 0.64 -3.45
CA ALA A 11 -8.98 1.23 -4.47
C ALA A 11 -9.39 2.67 -4.14
N ASP A 12 -9.71 2.95 -2.87
CA ASP A 12 -10.05 4.30 -2.42
C ASP A 12 -8.84 5.24 -2.42
N ALA A 13 -7.69 4.79 -1.89
CA ALA A 13 -6.47 5.60 -1.81
C ALA A 13 -5.88 5.98 -3.18
N PHE A 14 -6.15 5.17 -4.20
CA PHE A 14 -5.59 5.30 -5.56
C PHE A 14 -6.64 5.59 -6.64
N ARG A 15 -7.90 5.90 -6.28
CA ARG A 15 -9.02 6.17 -7.22
C ARG A 15 -8.73 7.29 -8.25
N GLY A 16 -7.76 8.16 -7.98
CA GLY A 16 -7.45 9.33 -8.81
C GLY A 16 -6.64 9.08 -10.09
N GLY A 17 -6.15 7.86 -10.36
CA GLY A 17 -5.46 7.48 -11.61
C GLY A 17 -4.07 8.12 -11.85
N GLU A 18 -3.85 9.34 -11.37
CA GLU A 18 -2.62 10.13 -11.53
C GLU A 18 -1.62 9.88 -10.41
N ILE A 19 -2.10 9.46 -9.23
CA ILE A 19 -1.28 9.26 -8.04
C ILE A 19 -0.78 7.83 -8.02
N ARG A 20 0.51 7.65 -8.33
CA ARG A 20 1.15 6.33 -8.33
C ARG A 20 1.93 6.02 -7.05
N ARG A 21 2.03 6.99 -6.13
CA ARG A 21 2.66 6.88 -4.82
C ARG A 21 1.73 7.40 -3.71
N ARG A 22 1.49 6.62 -2.67
CA ARG A 22 0.76 7.04 -1.45
C ARG A 22 1.37 6.45 -0.20
N GLU A 23 1.28 7.21 0.87
CA GLU A 23 1.57 6.75 2.23
C GLU A 23 0.29 6.16 2.83
N LEU A 24 0.33 4.89 3.26
CA LEU A 24 -0.77 4.24 3.95
C LEU A 24 -0.29 3.64 5.27
N ARG A 25 -1.16 3.73 6.28
CA ARG A 25 -0.95 3.07 7.56
C ARG A 25 -1.35 1.60 7.45
N LEU A 26 -0.38 0.69 7.50
CA LEU A 26 -0.58 -0.74 7.31
C LEU A 26 0.03 -1.54 8.48
N THR A 27 -0.53 -2.72 8.70
CA THR A 27 0.13 -3.81 9.41
C THR A 27 1.18 -4.47 8.51
N GLY A 28 2.09 -5.25 9.12
CA GLY A 28 3.04 -6.05 8.35
C GLY A 28 2.38 -7.04 7.39
N GLU A 29 1.24 -7.62 7.78
CA GLU A 29 0.45 -8.53 6.94
C GLU A 29 -0.17 -7.82 5.74
N GLU A 30 -0.79 -6.65 5.95
CA GLU A 30 -1.34 -5.83 4.86
C GLU A 30 -0.23 -5.42 3.86
N ALA A 31 0.94 -5.02 4.37
CA ALA A 31 2.08 -4.64 3.53
C ALA A 31 2.63 -5.83 2.73
N ALA A 32 2.69 -7.02 3.33
CA ALA A 32 3.12 -8.24 2.65
C ALA A 32 2.11 -8.66 1.56
N TYR A 33 0.82 -8.57 1.86
CA TYR A 33 -0.25 -8.83 0.90
C TYR A 33 -0.13 -7.91 -0.33
N ILE A 34 0.06 -6.60 -0.12
CA ILE A 34 0.18 -5.66 -1.24
C ILE A 34 1.38 -5.97 -2.12
N ARG A 35 2.54 -6.29 -1.54
CA ARG A 35 3.75 -6.68 -2.30
C ARG A 35 3.55 -7.94 -3.14
N ALA A 36 2.75 -8.90 -2.64
CA ALA A 36 2.55 -10.18 -3.29
C ALA A 36 1.46 -10.14 -4.38
N HIS A 37 0.44 -9.30 -4.20
CA HIS A 37 -0.75 -9.29 -5.07
C HIS A 37 -0.76 -8.13 -6.07
N PHE A 38 0.03 -7.09 -5.84
CA PHE A 38 0.09 -5.93 -6.72
C PHE A 38 1.51 -5.72 -7.22
N ALA A 39 1.63 -5.18 -8.44
CA ALA A 39 2.90 -4.69 -8.96
C ALA A 39 3.25 -3.37 -8.26
N ALA A 40 3.57 -3.41 -6.97
CA ALA A 40 3.85 -2.24 -6.15
C ALA A 40 5.09 -2.44 -5.26
N VAL A 41 5.89 -1.39 -5.14
CA VAL A 41 6.95 -1.26 -4.15
C VAL A 41 6.34 -0.73 -2.88
N VAL A 42 6.54 -1.44 -1.77
CA VAL A 42 6.07 -1.01 -0.44
C VAL A 42 7.31 -0.77 0.42
N LEU A 43 7.46 0.41 1.01
CA LEU A 43 8.62 0.77 1.84
C LEU A 43 8.16 1.24 3.22
N PRO A 44 8.67 0.66 4.32
CA PRO A 44 8.36 1.18 5.65
C PRO A 44 9.01 2.55 5.85
N MET A 45 8.26 3.52 6.37
CA MET A 45 8.78 4.88 6.62
C MET A 45 9.23 5.05 8.06
N LYS A 46 8.42 4.60 9.04
CA LYS A 46 8.81 4.57 10.46
C LYS A 46 8.09 3.43 11.18
N PRO A 47 8.77 2.74 12.12
CA PRO A 47 8.12 1.76 12.98
C PRO A 47 7.22 2.47 13.99
N GLU A 48 5.94 2.09 14.02
CA GLU A 48 4.97 2.41 15.07
C GLU A 48 4.34 1.11 15.56
N GLU A 49 4.02 1.03 16.85
CA GLU A 49 3.38 -0.15 17.45
C GLU A 49 1.98 -0.37 16.83
N GLY A 50 1.73 -1.58 16.34
CA GLY A 50 0.48 -1.96 15.66
C GLY A 50 0.49 -1.70 14.15
N LYS A 51 0.32 -0.44 13.72
CA LYS A 51 0.34 -0.07 12.30
C LYS A 51 1.41 0.97 12.01
N SER A 52 2.31 0.63 11.10
CA SER A 52 3.39 1.50 10.62
C SER A 52 3.00 2.21 9.34
N TRP A 53 3.62 3.35 9.08
CA TRP A 53 3.49 4.04 7.79
C TRP A 53 4.32 3.33 6.74
N TYR A 54 3.69 3.03 5.61
CA TYR A 54 4.35 2.51 4.42
C TYR A 54 4.08 3.42 3.24
N GLU A 55 5.14 3.73 2.51
CA GLU A 55 5.02 4.29 1.16
C GLU A 55 4.75 3.16 0.18
N ILE A 56 3.67 3.26 -0.59
CA ILE A 56 3.32 2.33 -1.67
C ILE A 56 3.49 3.06 -2.99
N THR A 57 4.27 2.48 -3.90
CA THR A 57 4.48 2.97 -5.27
C THR A 57 4.13 1.87 -6.29
N PHE A 58 3.13 2.07 -7.14
CA PHE A 58 2.76 1.09 -8.18
C PHE A 58 3.67 1.20 -9.43
N ARG A 59 4.04 0.05 -10.02
CA ARG A 59 4.83 -0.05 -11.26
C ARG A 59 4.06 0.48 -12.47
N GLY A 60 4.80 1.03 -13.43
CA GLY A 60 4.26 1.87 -14.49
C GLY A 60 4.31 3.37 -14.16
N ALA A 61 4.70 3.73 -12.94
CA ALA A 61 5.16 5.06 -12.50
C ALA A 61 6.62 5.38 -12.83
N GLU A 62 7.33 4.37 -13.32
CA GLU A 62 8.74 4.43 -13.64
C GLU A 62 8.87 5.18 -14.97
N ASN A 63 9.37 6.42 -14.90
CA ASN A 63 9.94 7.10 -16.05
C ASN A 63 11.39 6.66 -16.19
#